data_AF-A0A0F9IJK4-F1
#
_entry.id   AF-A0A0F9IJK4-F1
#
_cell.length_a   1.000
_cell.length_b   1.000
_cell.length_c   1.000
_cell.angle_alpha   90.00
_cell.angle_beta   90.00
_cell.angle_gamma   90.00
#
_symmetry.space_group_name_H-M   'P 1'
#
loop_
_entity.id
_entity.type
_entity.pdbx_description
1 polymer ?
#
loop_
_entity_poly.entity_id
_entity_poly.type
_entity_poly.pdbx_seq_one_letter_code
_entity_poly.pdbx_strand_id
1 'polypeptide(L)'
;WEAVERKLSKNNRTLENCFGHKRRFLDEWGSKLIKSAVAYNPQSTSVWVVNYAMRDIYNDDTPPFEDLRLHAQVHDELLFSYPIGKWREAAEAILGCETYMTPTISYEGRSFRIGTDLSIGLNWGETSEDNPDGMAKISLLKDAEKLAELLEGTYATFTQRLA
;
A
#
# COMPACT_ATOMS: atom_id res chain seq x y z
N TRP A 1 19.43 -16.60 -7.64
CA TRP A 1 20.54 -15.66 -7.36
C TRP A 1 21.47 -15.46 -8.56
N GLU A 2 21.81 -16.50 -9.33
CA GLU A 2 22.79 -16.39 -10.44
C GLU A 2 22.42 -15.33 -11.50
N ALA A 3 21.14 -15.16 -11.81
CA ALA A 3 20.70 -14.13 -12.76
C ALA A 3 21.02 -12.71 -12.27
N VAL A 4 20.87 -12.45 -10.96
CA VAL A 4 21.17 -11.16 -10.34
C VAL A 4 22.67 -10.91 -10.33
N GLU A 5 23.46 -11.93 -9.98
CA GLU A 5 24.92 -11.87 -10.01
C GLU A 5 25.44 -11.57 -11.43
N ARG A 6 24.92 -12.25 -12.46
CA ARG A 6 25.25 -11.95 -13.86
C ARG A 6 24.89 -10.51 -14.24
N LYS A 7 23.74 -9.99 -13.80
CA LYS A 7 23.35 -8.58 -14.04
C LYS A 7 24.34 -7.61 -13.39
N LEU A 8 24.72 -7.84 -12.14
CA LEU A 8 25.70 -7.01 -11.44
C LEU A 8 27.06 -7.00 -12.17
N SER A 9 27.55 -8.15 -12.61
CA SER A 9 28.85 -8.26 -13.28
C SER A 9 28.88 -7.56 -14.64
N LYS A 10 27.75 -7.55 -15.35
CA LYS A 10 27.64 -6.90 -16.67
C LYS A 10 27.33 -5.41 -16.61
N ASN A 11 26.66 -4.95 -15.55
CA ASN A 11 26.11 -3.58 -15.48
C ASN A 11 26.80 -2.71 -14.43
N ASN A 12 28.14 -2.82 -14.29
CA ASN A 12 28.91 -2.02 -13.33
C ASN A 12 28.31 -2.03 -11.90
N ARG A 13 27.88 -3.22 -11.46
CA ARG A 13 27.19 -3.47 -10.18
C ARG A 13 25.92 -2.65 -9.98
N THR A 14 25.19 -2.35 -11.05
CA THR A 14 23.94 -1.57 -10.97
C THR A 14 22.75 -2.44 -11.34
N LEU A 15 21.69 -2.35 -10.53
CA LEU A 15 20.37 -2.93 -10.84
C LEU A 15 19.34 -1.82 -11.00
N GLU A 16 18.34 -2.10 -11.81
CA GLU A 16 17.20 -1.23 -12.07
C GLU A 16 15.92 -1.93 -11.58
N ASN A 17 15.03 -1.18 -10.92
CA ASN A 17 13.74 -1.70 -10.47
C ASN A 17 12.66 -1.59 -11.57
N CYS A 18 11.43 -2.00 -11.29
CA CYS A 18 10.35 -2.00 -12.28
C CYS A 18 9.90 -0.60 -12.74
N PHE A 19 10.37 0.46 -12.09
CA PHE A 19 10.07 1.87 -12.41
C PHE A 19 11.28 2.62 -12.98
N GLY A 20 12.36 1.91 -13.32
CA GLY A 20 13.56 2.54 -13.88
C GLY A 20 14.54 3.10 -12.84
N HIS A 21 14.26 2.96 -11.54
CA HIS A 21 15.16 3.46 -10.49
C HIS A 21 16.37 2.57 -10.34
N LYS A 22 17.54 3.19 -10.37
CA LYS A 22 18.83 2.50 -10.39
C LYS A 22 19.50 2.54 -9.02
N ARG A 23 20.07 1.41 -8.62
CA ARG A 23 20.94 1.31 -7.44
C ARG A 23 22.25 0.65 -7.81
N ARG A 24 23.35 1.32 -7.49
CA ARG A 24 24.70 0.74 -7.57
C ARG A 24 25.07 0.11 -6.23
N PHE A 25 25.63 -1.09 -6.28
CA PHE A 25 26.08 -1.82 -5.12
C PHE A 25 27.60 -1.72 -5.00
N LEU A 26 28.06 -1.22 -3.85
CA LEU A 26 29.46 -0.90 -3.61
C LEU A 26 30.16 -1.88 -2.65
N ASP A 27 29.40 -2.74 -1.98
CA ASP A 27 29.94 -3.81 -1.14
C ASP A 27 30.85 -4.75 -1.94
N GLU A 28 31.74 -5.43 -1.22
CA GLU A 28 32.62 -6.46 -1.77
C GLU A 28 31.83 -7.62 -2.38
N TRP A 29 32.40 -8.26 -3.40
CA TRP A 29 31.80 -9.46 -3.98
C TRP A 29 31.69 -10.56 -2.93
N GLY A 30 30.48 -11.04 -2.69
CA GLY A 30 30.22 -12.07 -1.69
C GLY A 30 28.74 -12.23 -1.38
N SER A 31 28.44 -13.16 -0.48
CA SER A 31 27.05 -13.54 -0.15
C SER A 31 26.20 -12.37 0.35
N LYS A 32 26.78 -11.44 1.12
CA LYS A 32 26.10 -10.24 1.62
C LYS A 32 25.62 -9.34 0.47
N LEU A 33 26.51 -9.03 -0.48
CA LEU A 33 26.19 -8.26 -1.68
C LEU A 33 25.07 -8.92 -2.49
N ILE A 34 25.20 -10.22 -2.76
CA ILE A 34 24.21 -10.95 -3.57
C ILE A 34 22.84 -11.00 -2.88
N LYS A 35 22.79 -11.23 -1.56
CA LYS A 35 21.53 -11.20 -0.80
C LYS A 35 20.85 -9.83 -0.87
N SER A 36 21.61 -8.75 -0.68
CA SER A 36 21.08 -7.38 -0.80
C SER A 36 20.57 -7.09 -2.22
N ALA A 37 21.32 -7.52 -3.24
CA ALA A 37 20.97 -7.32 -4.64
C ALA A 37 19.71 -8.10 -5.06
N VAL A 38 19.53 -9.33 -4.56
CA VAL A 38 18.32 -10.12 -4.79
C VAL A 38 17.10 -9.46 -4.14
N ALA A 39 17.25 -8.92 -2.93
CA ALA A 39 16.16 -8.24 -2.21
C ALA A 39 15.80 -6.88 -2.81
N TYR A 40 16.73 -6.21 -3.49
CA TYR A 40 16.55 -4.84 -3.95
C TYR A 40 15.34 -4.65 -4.86
N ASN A 41 15.19 -5.46 -5.91
CA ASN A 41 14.16 -5.22 -6.90
C ASN A 41 12.73 -5.30 -6.32
N PRO A 42 12.33 -6.37 -5.59
CA PRO A 42 10.99 -6.42 -5.00
C PRO A 42 10.78 -5.33 -3.93
N GLN A 43 11.75 -5.10 -3.04
CA GLN A 43 11.62 -4.09 -1.99
C GLN A 43 11.51 -2.67 -2.57
N SER A 44 12.40 -2.33 -3.49
CA SER A 44 12.39 -1.01 -4.14
C SER A 44 11.10 -0.82 -4.94
N THR A 45 10.67 -1.82 -5.70
CA THR A 45 9.43 -1.74 -6.47
C THR A 45 8.23 -1.49 -5.54
N SER A 46 8.11 -2.21 -4.42
CA SER A 46 7.02 -1.99 -3.46
C SER A 46 7.01 -0.57 -2.89
N VAL A 47 8.18 -0.07 -2.46
CA VAL A 47 8.32 1.31 -1.94
C VAL A 47 7.88 2.35 -2.99
N TRP A 48 8.24 2.15 -4.25
CA TRP A 48 7.88 3.09 -5.30
C TRP A 48 6.40 3.03 -5.69
N VAL A 49 5.76 1.85 -5.62
CA VAL A 49 4.30 1.75 -5.77
C VAL A 49 3.62 2.63 -4.73
N VAL A 50 3.97 2.47 -3.46
CA VAL A 50 3.36 3.22 -2.36
C VAL A 50 3.67 4.71 -2.44
N ASN A 51 4.90 5.09 -2.78
CA ASN A 51 5.25 6.51 -2.92
C ASN A 51 4.50 7.20 -4.07
N TYR A 52 4.32 6.52 -5.21
CA TYR A 52 3.53 7.08 -6.31
C TYR A 52 2.05 7.15 -5.95
N ALA A 53 1.50 6.09 -5.35
CA ALA A 53 0.12 6.11 -4.88
C ALA A 53 -0.11 7.23 -3.86
N MET A 54 0.78 7.40 -2.88
CA MET A 54 0.72 8.47 -1.90
C MET A 54 0.73 9.85 -2.55
N ARG A 55 1.63 10.09 -3.51
CA ARG A 55 1.68 11.34 -4.27
C ARG A 55 0.37 11.58 -5.02
N ASP A 56 -0.13 10.58 -5.73
CA ASP A 56 -1.28 10.73 -6.61
C ASP A 56 -2.56 10.94 -5.79
N ILE A 57 -2.76 10.15 -4.73
CA ILE A 57 -3.87 10.31 -3.78
C ILE A 57 -3.82 11.68 -3.08
N TYR A 58 -2.64 12.12 -2.63
CA TYR A 58 -2.51 13.40 -1.92
C TYR A 58 -2.82 14.62 -2.80
N ASN A 59 -2.55 14.53 -4.11
CA ASN A 59 -2.81 15.61 -5.06
C ASN A 59 -4.17 15.50 -5.75
N ASP A 60 -4.96 14.46 -5.46
CA ASP A 60 -6.32 14.31 -5.98
C ASP A 60 -7.28 15.14 -5.11
N ASP A 61 -7.74 16.26 -5.65
CA ASP A 61 -8.67 17.18 -4.99
C ASP A 61 -10.12 16.98 -5.45
N THR A 62 -10.39 15.92 -6.22
CA THR A 62 -11.75 15.62 -6.69
C THR A 62 -12.56 14.90 -5.60
N PRO A 63 -13.90 15.06 -5.56
CA PRO A 63 -14.73 14.17 -4.76
C PRO A 63 -14.51 12.71 -5.19
N PRO A 64 -14.27 11.77 -4.26
CA PRO A 64 -14.40 11.88 -2.80
C PRO A 64 -13.11 12.20 -2.02
N PHE A 65 -11.97 12.41 -2.68
CA PHE A 65 -10.65 12.60 -2.06
C PHE A 65 -10.48 13.91 -1.29
N GLU A 66 -11.30 14.93 -1.57
CA GLU A 66 -11.27 16.23 -0.87
C GLU A 66 -11.40 16.12 0.67
N ASP A 67 -12.03 15.05 1.16
CA ASP A 67 -12.22 14.76 2.59
C ASP A 67 -11.22 13.74 3.15
N LEU A 68 -10.45 13.07 2.30
CA LEU A 68 -9.44 12.11 2.70
C LEU A 68 -8.23 12.85 3.30
N ARG A 69 -7.75 12.40 4.46
CA ARG A 69 -6.57 12.98 5.12
C ARG A 69 -5.50 11.92 5.28
N LEU A 70 -4.36 12.11 4.62
CA LEU A 70 -3.17 11.27 4.77
C LEU A 70 -2.45 11.61 6.09
N HIS A 71 -2.21 10.60 6.93
CA HIS A 71 -1.54 10.76 8.23
C HIS A 71 -0.12 10.23 8.22
N ALA A 72 0.07 9.04 7.66
CA ALA A 72 1.36 8.36 7.71
C ALA A 72 1.55 7.43 6.50
N GLN A 73 2.82 7.20 6.17
CA GLN A 73 3.27 6.09 5.36
C GLN A 73 4.17 5.22 6.23
N VAL A 74 3.82 3.94 6.39
CA VAL A 74 4.64 2.98 7.13
C VAL A 74 4.92 1.79 6.23
N HIS A 75 6.15 1.73 5.69
CA HIS A 75 6.57 0.69 4.75
C HIS A 75 5.65 0.56 3.53
N ASP A 76 4.79 -0.45 3.52
CA ASP A 76 3.83 -0.78 2.48
C ASP A 76 2.39 -0.31 2.78
N GLU A 77 2.18 0.44 3.87
CA GLU A 77 0.89 0.96 4.32
C GLU A 77 0.79 2.48 4.15
N LEU A 78 -0.40 2.95 3.76
CA LEU A 78 -0.82 4.35 3.85
C LEU A 78 -1.98 4.45 4.84
N LEU A 79 -1.81 5.31 5.84
CA LEU A 79 -2.82 5.57 6.86
C LEU A 79 -3.60 6.83 6.51
N PHE A 80 -4.92 6.70 6.47
CA PHE A 80 -5.84 7.80 6.20
C PHE A 80 -6.92 7.93 7.27
N SER A 81 -7.53 9.11 7.37
CA SER A 81 -8.84 9.29 8.00
C SER A 81 -9.85 9.87 7.02
N TYR A 82 -11.12 9.57 7.25
CA TYR A 82 -12.26 10.08 6.49
C TYR A 82 -13.40 10.47 7.46
N PRO A 83 -14.24 11.48 7.14
CA PRO A 83 -15.39 11.83 7.97
C PRO A 83 -16.35 10.65 8.21
N ILE A 84 -16.75 10.46 9.47
CA ILE A 84 -17.74 9.46 9.88
C ILE A 84 -19.12 9.86 9.33
N GLY A 85 -19.89 8.87 8.85
CA GLY A 85 -21.23 9.08 8.31
C GLY A 85 -21.29 9.36 6.80
N LYS A 86 -20.14 9.61 6.14
CA LYS A 86 -20.01 9.71 4.68
C LYS A 86 -19.58 8.38 4.07
N TRP A 87 -20.34 7.31 4.35
CA TRP A 87 -19.90 5.94 4.08
C TRP A 87 -19.75 5.64 2.59
N ARG A 88 -20.65 6.20 1.76
CA ARG A 88 -20.63 6.03 0.32
C ARG A 88 -19.39 6.67 -0.29
N GLU A 89 -19.10 7.91 0.09
CA GLU A 89 -17.93 8.66 -0.37
C GLU A 89 -16.63 8.06 0.17
N ALA A 90 -16.63 7.59 1.42
CA ALA A 90 -15.50 6.85 2.00
C ALA A 90 -15.20 5.57 1.20
N ALA A 91 -16.24 4.82 0.83
CA ALA A 91 -16.09 3.61 0.03
C ALA A 91 -15.52 3.93 -1.37
N GLU A 92 -16.00 5.00 -2.02
CA GLU A 92 -15.47 5.46 -3.30
C GLU A 92 -14.01 5.92 -3.17
N ALA A 93 -13.65 6.63 -2.10
CA ALA A 93 -12.27 7.05 -1.84
C ALA A 93 -11.35 5.83 -1.64
N ILE A 94 -11.78 4.83 -0.87
CA ILE A 94 -11.04 3.59 -0.65
C ILE A 94 -10.80 2.84 -1.98
N LEU A 95 -11.81 2.75 -2.84
CA LEU A 95 -11.68 2.11 -4.16
C LEU A 95 -10.74 2.88 -5.10
N GLY A 96 -10.79 4.21 -5.03
CA GLY A 96 -9.84 5.07 -5.73
C GLY A 96 -8.40 4.86 -5.22
N CYS A 97 -8.20 4.84 -3.89
CA CYS A 97 -6.91 4.52 -3.27
C CYS A 97 -6.38 3.15 -3.73
N GLU A 98 -7.23 2.10 -3.77
CA GLU A 98 -6.78 0.80 -4.26
C GLU A 98 -6.34 0.83 -5.72
N THR A 99 -7.01 1.62 -6.55
CA THR A 99 -6.61 1.80 -7.96
C THR A 99 -5.20 2.38 -8.06
N TYR A 100 -4.89 3.40 -7.26
CA TYR A 100 -3.55 3.99 -7.18
C TYR A 100 -2.51 3.05 -6.57
N MET A 101 -2.88 2.28 -5.54
CA MET A 101 -2.00 1.35 -4.83
C MET A 101 -1.74 0.03 -5.58
N THR A 102 -2.55 -0.28 -6.60
CA THR A 102 -2.48 -1.54 -7.34
C THR A 102 -2.20 -1.33 -8.83
N PRO A 103 -1.12 -0.61 -9.23
CA PRO A 103 -0.82 -0.36 -10.63
C PRO A 103 -0.41 -1.65 -11.34
N THR A 104 -0.60 -1.68 -12.66
CA THR A 104 -0.03 -2.74 -13.50
C THR A 104 1.46 -2.48 -13.70
N ILE A 105 2.29 -3.40 -13.22
CA ILE A 105 3.74 -3.34 -13.26
C ILE A 105 4.24 -4.35 -14.29
N SER A 106 5.23 -3.97 -15.10
CA SER A 106 5.87 -4.87 -16.06
C SER A 106 7.31 -5.18 -15.66
N TYR A 107 7.69 -6.45 -15.73
CA TYR A 107 9.05 -6.92 -15.47
C TYR A 107 9.39 -8.13 -16.35
N GLU A 108 10.47 -8.04 -17.11
CA GLU A 108 10.98 -9.12 -18.00
C GLU A 108 9.90 -9.75 -18.91
N GLY A 109 9.06 -8.90 -19.51
CA GLY A 109 7.99 -9.33 -20.43
C GLY A 109 6.74 -9.91 -19.76
N ARG A 110 6.66 -9.85 -18.43
CA ARG A 110 5.45 -10.20 -17.66
C ARG A 110 4.83 -8.96 -17.07
N SER A 111 3.51 -8.95 -16.97
CA SER A 111 2.75 -7.90 -16.27
C SER A 111 2.02 -8.50 -15.07
N PHE A 112 2.03 -7.79 -13.95
CA PHE A 112 1.41 -8.21 -12.70
C PHE A 112 0.90 -6.99 -11.92
N ARG A 113 0.07 -7.25 -10.90
CA ARG A 113 -0.45 -6.27 -9.96
C ARG A 113 -0.14 -6.73 -8.54
N ILE A 114 0.07 -5.80 -7.61
CA ILE A 114 0.27 -6.09 -6.19
C ILE A 114 -1.05 -5.78 -5.49
N GLY A 115 -1.68 -6.78 -4.88
CA GLY A 115 -2.95 -6.60 -4.19
C GLY A 115 -2.82 -5.71 -2.94
N THR A 116 -3.89 -4.99 -2.62
CA THR A 116 -3.99 -4.14 -1.43
C THR A 116 -5.04 -4.73 -0.47
N ASP A 117 -4.71 -4.70 0.82
CA ASP A 117 -5.63 -5.03 1.91
C ASP A 117 -6.25 -3.76 2.50
N LEU A 118 -7.40 -3.90 3.16
CA LEU A 118 -8.10 -2.80 3.82
C LEU A 118 -8.28 -3.12 5.31
N SER A 119 -7.92 -2.14 6.15
CA SER A 119 -8.22 -2.14 7.58
C SER A 119 -8.87 -0.82 7.97
N ILE A 120 -9.82 -0.86 8.91
CA ILE A 120 -10.51 0.33 9.44
C ILE A 120 -10.60 0.28 10.96
N GLY A 121 -10.57 1.42 11.63
CA GLY A 121 -10.63 1.54 13.09
C GLY A 121 -10.85 2.99 13.52
N LEU A 122 -11.16 3.19 14.79
CA LEU A 122 -11.25 4.52 15.41
C LEU A 122 -9.89 5.02 15.92
N ASN A 123 -8.93 4.11 16.04
CA ASN A 123 -7.53 4.40 16.34
C ASN A 123 -6.60 3.50 15.52
N TRP A 124 -5.32 3.85 15.45
CA TRP A 124 -4.33 3.16 14.62
C TRP A 124 -3.84 1.82 15.22
N GLY A 125 -4.07 1.56 16.51
CA GLY A 125 -3.67 0.30 17.12
C GLY A 125 -4.46 -0.88 16.54
N GLU A 126 -3.89 -2.08 16.50
CA GLU A 126 -4.63 -3.28 16.07
C GLU A 126 -5.81 -3.57 17.00
N THR A 127 -6.88 -4.16 16.45
CA THR A 127 -8.03 -4.59 17.25
C THR A 127 -7.63 -5.71 18.22
N SER A 128 -7.92 -5.54 19.50
CA SER A 128 -7.67 -6.54 20.55
C SER A 128 -8.73 -6.45 21.65
N GLU A 129 -8.65 -7.31 22.67
CA GLU A 129 -9.54 -7.22 23.86
C GLU A 129 -9.39 -5.89 24.59
N ASP A 130 -8.16 -5.36 24.67
CA ASP A 130 -7.84 -4.08 25.31
C ASP A 130 -8.00 -2.87 24.36
N ASN A 131 -8.16 -3.12 23.05
CA ASN A 131 -8.35 -2.11 22.01
C ASN A 131 -9.47 -2.52 21.04
N PRO A 132 -10.74 -2.56 21.50
CA PRO A 132 -11.85 -3.12 20.73
C PRO A 132 -12.26 -2.29 19.50
N ASP A 133 -11.80 -1.05 19.41
CA ASP A 133 -12.04 -0.08 18.34
C ASP A 133 -10.80 0.20 17.47
N GLY A 134 -9.77 -0.64 17.61
CA GLY A 134 -8.57 -0.59 16.77
C GLY A 134 -8.82 -0.91 15.29
N MET A 135 -7.76 -0.90 14.50
CA MET A 135 -7.74 -1.30 13.10
C MET A 135 -8.14 -2.77 12.97
N ALA A 136 -9.27 -3.04 12.34
CA ALA A 136 -9.77 -4.35 12.00
C ALA A 136 -9.66 -4.55 10.48
N LYS A 137 -9.08 -5.68 10.07
CA LYS A 137 -9.01 -6.06 8.66
C LYS A 137 -10.41 -6.40 8.16
N ILE A 138 -10.84 -5.75 7.10
CA ILE A 138 -12.13 -6.00 6.45
C ILE A 138 -11.94 -6.36 4.98
N SER A 139 -12.96 -6.95 4.38
CA SER A 139 -12.90 -7.32 2.97
C SER A 139 -13.02 -6.08 2.07
N LEU A 140 -12.07 -5.89 1.16
CA LEU A 140 -12.13 -4.84 0.16
C LEU A 140 -13.10 -5.24 -0.97
N LEU A 141 -14.38 -4.90 -0.80
CA LEU A 141 -15.42 -5.14 -1.79
C LEU A 141 -15.28 -4.14 -2.94
N LYS A 142 -15.40 -4.59 -4.20
CA LYS A 142 -15.28 -3.74 -5.40
C LYS A 142 -16.55 -2.95 -5.74
N ASP A 143 -17.63 -3.18 -5.00
CA ASP A 143 -18.89 -2.48 -5.13
C ASP A 143 -18.99 -1.44 -4.02
N ALA A 144 -19.15 -0.17 -4.38
CA ALA A 144 -19.12 0.94 -3.43
C ALA A 144 -20.33 0.93 -2.47
N GLU A 145 -21.51 0.43 -2.86
CA GLU A 145 -22.67 0.38 -1.95
C GLU A 145 -22.42 -0.67 -0.88
N LYS A 146 -22.00 -1.87 -1.30
CA LYS A 146 -21.71 -2.95 -0.36
C LYS A 146 -20.54 -2.62 0.56
N LEU A 147 -19.53 -1.91 0.04
CA LEU A 147 -18.43 -1.45 0.87
C LEU A 147 -18.91 -0.40 1.87
N ALA A 148 -19.75 0.55 1.47
CA ALA A 148 -20.34 1.54 2.37
C ALA A 148 -21.15 0.89 3.50
N GLU A 149 -22.02 -0.07 3.17
CA GLU A 149 -22.78 -0.87 4.16
C GLU A 149 -21.85 -1.60 5.12
N LEU A 150 -20.74 -2.17 4.62
CA LEU A 150 -19.75 -2.85 5.45
C LEU A 150 -19.02 -1.88 6.38
N LEU A 151 -18.65 -0.68 5.91
CA LEU A 151 -18.00 0.35 6.71
C LEU A 151 -18.93 0.81 7.84
N GLU A 152 -20.18 1.13 7.53
CA GLU A 152 -21.19 1.54 8.49
C GLU A 152 -21.47 0.45 9.54
N GLY A 153 -21.68 -0.79 9.07
CA GLY A 153 -21.91 -1.93 9.96
C GLY A 153 -20.72 -2.21 10.89
N THR A 154 -19.49 -2.09 10.39
CA THR A 154 -18.28 -2.26 11.20
C THR A 154 -18.17 -1.14 12.24
N TYR A 155 -18.38 0.11 11.85
CA TYR A 155 -18.40 1.25 12.78
C TYR A 155 -19.46 1.08 13.89
N ALA A 156 -20.66 0.62 13.55
CA ALA A 156 -21.71 0.36 14.53
C ALA A 156 -21.26 -0.64 15.60
N THR A 157 -20.46 -1.65 15.23
CA THR A 157 -19.93 -2.62 16.20
C THR A 157 -18.93 -2.02 17.18
N PHE A 158 -18.17 -1.01 16.77
CA PHE A 158 -17.27 -0.27 17.66
C PHE A 158 -18.07 0.58 18.66
N THR A 159 -19.10 1.29 18.18
CA THR A 159 -19.88 2.21 19.03
C THR A 159 -20.78 1.51 20.04
N GLN A 160 -21.38 0.36 19.69
CA GLN A 160 -22.23 -0.41 20.61
C GLN A 160 -21.49 -0.94 21.84
N ARG A 161 -20.14 -0.97 21.81
CA ARG A 161 -19.30 -1.40 22.95
C ARG A 161 -18.95 -0.24 23.91
N LEU A 162 -19.18 1.00 23.50
CA LEU A 162 -18.88 2.20 24.28
C LEU A 162 -20.10 2.73 25.06
N ALA A 163 -21.28 2.15 24.83
CA ALA A 163 -22.55 2.46 25.52
C ALA A 163 -22.87 1.42 26.59
#